data_AF-W0J788-F1
#
_entry.id   AF-W0J788-F1
#
_cell.length_a   1.000
_cell.length_b   1.000
_cell.length_c   1.000
_cell.angle_alpha   90.00
_cell.angle_beta   90.00
_cell.angle_gamma   90.00
#
_symmetry.space_group_name_H-M   'P 1'
#
loop_
_entity.id
_entity.type
_entity.pdbx_description
1 polymer ?
#
loop_
_entity_poly.entity_id
_entity_poly.type
_entity_poly.pdbx_seq_one_letter_code
_entity_poly.pdbx_strand_id
1 'polypeptide(L)'
;MKTSLLKNLFALVLAALAPVCAFAQAQPDNTMELRLREALRNTTLQLRAAQSESAALQVTQAELEKERDALKKQVAALIRQGEKDRAAAEKEIADLKAIVVTQEEKVGQLSADLAKWKESSEKASLLAREKEQARAALEIRVAQLERTVADREARNVALVKVGNEILDRLEKFGLGDAIKAREPFIGAKRVEIQNLVQDYSDKVMDQKYQSAEPDTGSATAAAR
;
A
#
# COMPACT_ATOMS: atom_id res chain seq x y z
N MET A 1 -6.95 27.81 61.98
CA MET A 1 -7.83 28.03 63.15
C MET A 1 -7.27 27.34 64.41
N LYS A 2 -6.02 27.62 64.81
CA LYS A 2 -5.30 26.85 65.86
C LYS A 2 -4.60 27.72 66.92
N THR A 3 -4.91 29.02 66.98
CA THR A 3 -4.21 29.98 67.85
C THR A 3 -5.11 30.70 68.86
N SER A 4 -6.39 30.35 68.95
CA SER A 4 -7.35 30.96 69.89
C SER A 4 -7.54 30.17 71.19
N LEU A 5 -7.24 28.87 71.20
CA LEU A 5 -7.45 28.00 72.37
C LEU A 5 -6.32 28.08 73.42
N LEU A 6 -5.15 28.62 73.06
CA LEU A 6 -4.01 28.74 73.98
C LEU A 6 -4.07 29.98 74.89
N LYS A 7 -4.94 30.96 74.62
CA LYS A 7 -5.03 32.22 75.38
C LYS A 7 -6.07 32.21 76.51
N ASN A 8 -7.02 31.28 76.50
CA ASN A 8 -8.01 31.12 77.57
C ASN A 8 -7.58 30.15 78.68
N LEU A 9 -6.42 29.50 78.56
CA LEU A 9 -5.94 28.55 79.56
C LEU A 9 -5.06 29.22 80.64
N PHE A 10 -4.56 30.43 80.40
CA PHE A 10 -3.66 31.15 81.32
C PHE A 10 -4.37 32.13 82.27
N ALA A 11 -5.67 32.39 82.06
CA ALA A 11 -6.45 33.34 82.86
C ALA A 11 -7.30 32.69 83.97
N LEU A 12 -7.29 31.36 84.11
CA LEU A 12 -8.10 30.64 85.11
C LEU A 12 -7.26 29.96 86.20
N VAL A 13 -5.94 30.19 86.24
CA VAL A 13 -5.01 29.53 87.17
C VAL A 13 -4.48 30.50 88.27
N LEU A 14 -4.90 31.77 88.27
CA LEU A 14 -4.38 32.77 89.23
C LEU A 14 -5.46 33.48 90.07
N ALA A 15 -6.53 32.77 90.45
CA ALA A 15 -7.59 33.30 91.34
C ALA A 15 -8.18 32.26 92.32
N ALA A 16 -7.41 31.23 92.67
CA ALA A 16 -7.80 30.25 93.69
C ALA A 16 -6.65 30.03 94.69
N LEU A 17 -6.18 31.10 95.31
CA LEU A 17 -5.22 31.07 96.40
C LEU A 17 -5.79 31.85 97.60
N ALA A 18 -6.72 31.24 98.34
CA ALA A 18 -6.98 31.49 99.76
C ALA A 18 -8.13 30.59 100.29
N PRO A 19 -7.84 29.51 101.04
CA PRO A 19 -8.79 28.97 102.01
C PRO A 19 -8.39 29.48 103.40
N VAL A 20 -9.12 30.48 103.91
CA VAL A 20 -9.03 30.92 105.31
C VAL A 20 -10.22 30.33 106.07
N CYS A 21 -9.88 29.46 107.01
CA CYS A 21 -10.55 29.18 108.28
C CYS A 21 -12.07 28.95 108.29
N ALA A 22 -12.47 27.67 108.37
CA ALA A 22 -13.52 27.22 109.29
C ALA A 22 -13.38 25.70 109.54
N PHE A 23 -12.52 25.31 110.48
CA PHE A 23 -12.54 24.00 111.13
C PHE A 23 -13.07 24.17 112.55
N ALA A 24 -14.31 23.74 112.80
CA ALA A 24 -14.93 23.39 114.09
C ALA A 24 -16.37 22.92 113.77
N GLN A 25 -16.94 21.78 114.17
CA GLN A 25 -16.65 20.82 115.22
C GLN A 25 -17.15 19.39 114.86
N ALA A 26 -16.45 18.41 115.45
CA ALA A 26 -16.72 16.99 115.74
C ALA A 26 -18.09 16.34 115.43
N GLN A 27 -18.03 15.15 114.79
CA GLN A 27 -18.37 13.79 115.32
C GLN A 27 -18.98 12.86 114.21
N PRO A 28 -18.64 11.55 114.03
CA PRO A 28 -17.55 10.72 114.57
C PRO A 28 -16.49 10.31 113.49
N ASP A 29 -15.29 9.97 113.96
CA ASP A 29 -14.07 9.65 113.20
C ASP A 29 -14.13 8.45 112.25
N ASN A 30 -15.21 7.66 112.24
CA ASN A 30 -15.31 6.49 111.36
C ASN A 30 -15.71 6.84 109.91
N THR A 31 -16.31 8.01 109.65
CA THR A 31 -16.86 8.36 108.32
C THR A 31 -15.81 8.95 107.37
N MET A 32 -14.86 9.73 107.89
CA MET A 32 -13.79 10.31 107.07
C MET A 32 -12.75 9.26 106.67
N GLU A 33 -12.40 8.34 107.59
CA GLU A 33 -11.50 7.23 107.30
C GLU A 33 -12.09 6.25 106.28
N LEU A 34 -13.40 5.97 106.33
CA LEU A 34 -14.08 5.16 105.32
C LEU A 34 -14.06 5.81 103.94
N ARG A 35 -14.30 7.13 103.86
CA ARG A 35 -14.20 7.88 102.59
C ARG A 35 -12.78 7.91 102.04
N LEU A 36 -11.76 8.04 102.89
CA LEU A 36 -10.35 7.98 102.46
C LEU A 36 -9.98 6.58 101.96
N ARG A 37 -10.46 5.52 102.62
CA ARG A 37 -10.25 4.13 102.15
C ARG A 37 -10.98 3.86 100.84
N GLU A 38 -12.19 4.35 100.67
CA GLU A 38 -12.96 4.23 99.44
C GLU A 38 -12.32 5.04 98.29
N ALA A 39 -11.87 6.26 98.57
CA ALA A 39 -11.09 7.06 97.62
C ALA A 39 -9.78 6.36 97.23
N LEU A 40 -9.05 5.76 98.18
CA LEU A 40 -7.82 5.01 97.90
C LEU A 40 -8.09 3.73 97.10
N ARG A 41 -9.19 3.02 97.37
CA ARG A 41 -9.63 1.89 96.54
C ARG A 41 -9.98 2.32 95.12
N ASN A 42 -10.72 3.42 94.97
CA ASN A 42 -11.07 3.97 93.66
C ASN A 42 -9.84 4.43 92.88
N THR A 43 -8.88 5.10 93.51
CA THR A 43 -7.62 5.49 92.84
C THR A 43 -6.76 4.28 92.48
N THR A 44 -6.75 3.24 93.31
CA THR A 44 -6.04 1.98 92.98
C THR A 44 -6.71 1.25 91.81
N LEU A 45 -8.05 1.24 91.74
CA LEU A 45 -8.79 0.67 90.62
C LEU A 45 -8.56 1.48 89.33
N GLN A 46 -8.59 2.81 89.41
CA GLN A 46 -8.27 3.69 88.28
C GLN A 46 -6.83 3.51 87.80
N LEU A 47 -5.86 3.36 88.71
CA LEU A 47 -4.46 3.11 88.35
C LEU A 47 -4.31 1.75 87.67
N ARG A 48 -4.96 0.69 88.17
CA ARG A 48 -4.95 -0.62 87.51
C ARG A 48 -5.64 -0.59 86.14
N ALA A 49 -6.77 0.12 86.01
CA ALA A 49 -7.47 0.30 84.74
C ALA A 49 -6.60 1.05 83.72
N ALA A 50 -5.99 2.18 84.13
CA ALA A 50 -5.08 2.95 83.29
C ALA A 50 -3.81 2.17 82.92
N GLN A 51 -3.28 1.35 83.84
CA GLN A 51 -2.14 0.48 83.57
C GLN A 51 -2.50 -0.64 82.57
N SER A 52 -3.69 -1.23 82.69
CA SER A 52 -4.22 -2.20 81.72
C SER A 52 -4.48 -1.57 80.35
N GLU A 53 -5.01 -0.35 80.32
CA GLU A 53 -5.24 0.41 79.08
C GLU A 53 -3.93 0.81 78.42
N SER A 54 -2.92 1.24 79.19
CA SER A 54 -1.58 1.53 78.67
C SER A 54 -0.92 0.28 78.09
N ALA A 55 -1.04 -0.88 78.74
CA ALA A 55 -0.55 -2.15 78.20
C ALA A 55 -1.29 -2.54 76.91
N ALA A 56 -2.62 -2.38 76.86
CA ALA A 56 -3.41 -2.65 75.65
C ALA A 56 -3.04 -1.70 74.50
N LEU A 57 -2.83 -0.41 74.78
CA LEU A 57 -2.39 0.58 73.80
C LEU A 57 -0.96 0.32 73.30
N GLN A 58 -0.06 -0.17 74.14
CA GLN A 58 1.29 -0.57 73.71
C GLN A 58 1.24 -1.78 72.76
N VAL A 59 0.35 -2.75 73.02
CA VAL A 59 0.16 -3.89 72.13
C VAL A 59 -0.40 -3.45 70.77
N THR A 60 -1.45 -2.62 70.76
CA THR A 60 -2.04 -2.12 69.50
C THR A 60 -1.08 -1.21 68.73
N GLN A 61 -0.27 -0.39 69.41
CA GLN A 61 0.80 0.38 68.76
C GLN A 61 1.83 -0.55 68.10
N ALA A 62 2.27 -1.59 68.79
CA ALA A 62 3.22 -2.55 68.23
C ALA A 62 2.63 -3.32 67.02
N GLU A 63 1.34 -3.63 67.04
CA GLU A 63 0.62 -4.25 65.91
C GLU A 63 0.50 -3.30 64.72
N LEU A 64 0.04 -2.07 64.95
CA LEU A 64 -0.07 -1.04 63.91
C LEU A 64 1.30 -0.68 63.31
N GLU A 65 2.37 -0.66 64.11
CA GLU A 65 3.72 -0.44 63.61
C GLU A 65 4.19 -1.58 62.69
N LYS A 66 3.88 -2.83 63.06
CA LYS A 66 4.15 -4.00 62.20
C LYS A 66 3.37 -3.94 60.89
N GLU A 67 2.09 -3.62 60.94
CA GLU A 67 1.25 -3.46 59.74
C GLU A 67 1.74 -2.30 58.86
N ARG A 68 2.08 -1.17 59.46
CA ARG A 68 2.65 0.00 58.79
C ARG A 68 3.98 -0.34 58.11
N ASP A 69 4.83 -1.14 58.74
CA ASP A 69 6.10 -1.58 58.13
C ASP A 69 5.89 -2.64 57.04
N ALA A 70 4.92 -3.53 57.20
CA ALA A 70 4.52 -4.49 56.17
C ALA A 70 3.96 -3.77 54.93
N LEU A 71 3.04 -2.82 55.11
CA LEU A 71 2.46 -2.02 54.05
C LEU A 71 3.51 -1.14 53.37
N LYS A 72 4.43 -0.51 54.12
CA LYS A 72 5.56 0.23 53.52
C LYS A 72 6.43 -0.65 52.64
N LYS A 73 6.72 -1.89 53.06
CA LYS A 73 7.48 -2.86 52.25
C LYS A 73 6.70 -3.25 50.98
N GLN A 74 5.40 -3.49 51.09
CA GLN A 74 4.55 -3.82 49.94
C GLN A 74 4.48 -2.66 48.94
N VAL A 75 4.27 -1.42 49.40
CA VAL A 75 4.25 -0.24 48.54
C VAL A 75 5.61 -0.05 47.85
N ALA A 76 6.72 -0.20 48.59
CA ALA A 76 8.05 -0.11 47.99
C ALA A 76 8.30 -1.21 46.94
N ALA A 77 7.79 -2.43 47.17
CA ALA A 77 7.87 -3.52 46.20
C ALA A 77 7.02 -3.25 44.95
N LEU A 78 5.78 -2.78 45.12
CA LEU A 78 4.88 -2.42 44.03
C LEU A 78 5.40 -1.25 43.20
N ILE A 79 6.01 -0.24 43.83
CA ILE A 79 6.65 0.87 43.10
C ILE A 79 7.79 0.34 42.24
N ARG A 80 8.68 -0.49 42.80
CA ARG A 80 9.80 -1.09 42.04
C ARG A 80 9.31 -1.98 40.89
N GLN A 81 8.22 -2.72 41.10
CA GLN A 81 7.62 -3.53 40.05
C GLN A 81 7.00 -2.63 38.97
N GLY A 82 6.24 -1.60 39.35
CA GLY A 82 5.66 -0.64 38.41
C GLY A 82 6.70 0.12 37.59
N GLU A 83 7.85 0.47 38.18
CA GLU A 83 8.97 1.07 37.44
C GLU A 83 9.58 0.11 36.43
N LYS A 84 9.76 -1.17 36.79
CA LYS A 84 10.25 -2.20 35.87
C LYS A 84 9.28 -2.46 34.72
N ASP A 85 8.00 -2.60 35.04
CA ASP A 85 6.94 -2.86 34.05
C ASP A 85 6.79 -1.67 33.10
N ARG A 86 6.88 -0.43 33.62
CA ARG A 86 6.91 0.78 32.78
C ARG A 86 8.12 0.81 31.86
N ALA A 87 9.32 0.55 32.38
CA ALA A 87 10.53 0.52 31.56
C ALA A 87 10.47 -0.57 30.48
N ALA A 88 9.91 -1.73 30.81
CA ALA A 88 9.70 -2.81 29.84
C ALA A 88 8.68 -2.42 28.76
N ALA A 89 7.54 -1.83 29.16
CA ALA A 89 6.51 -1.36 28.24
C ALA A 89 7.02 -0.23 27.34
N GLU A 90 7.78 0.73 27.87
CA GLU A 90 8.40 1.80 27.08
C GLU A 90 9.35 1.26 26.03
N LYS A 91 10.16 0.25 26.38
CA LYS A 91 11.04 -0.43 25.42
C LYS A 91 10.25 -1.17 24.34
N GLU A 92 9.23 -1.93 24.72
CA GLU A 92 8.39 -2.65 23.76
C GLU A 92 7.64 -1.70 22.83
N ILE A 93 7.13 -0.57 23.34
CA ILE A 93 6.50 0.48 22.52
C ILE A 93 7.51 1.09 21.56
N ALA A 94 8.75 1.33 21.98
CA ALA A 94 9.80 1.85 21.10
C ALA A 94 10.15 0.84 19.99
N ASP A 95 10.31 -0.44 20.34
CA ASP A 95 10.59 -1.52 19.39
C ASP A 95 9.44 -1.70 18.39
N LEU A 96 8.19 -1.71 18.87
CA LEU A 96 7.00 -1.78 18.00
C LEU A 96 6.88 -0.59 17.07
N LYS A 97 7.14 0.63 17.56
CA LYS A 97 7.16 1.83 16.69
C LYS A 97 8.23 1.72 15.60
N ALA A 98 9.43 1.24 15.95
CA ALA A 98 10.47 1.03 14.96
C ALA A 98 10.04 -0.01 13.91
N ILE A 99 9.44 -1.13 14.34
CA ILE A 99 8.90 -2.15 13.43
C ILE A 99 7.85 -1.56 12.49
N VAL A 100 6.89 -0.80 13.02
CA VAL A 100 5.83 -0.16 12.21
C VAL A 100 6.44 0.73 11.13
N VAL A 101 7.41 1.60 11.48
CA VAL A 101 8.09 2.46 10.50
C VAL A 101 8.79 1.62 9.42
N THR A 102 9.55 0.58 9.80
CA THR A 102 10.20 -0.28 8.80
C THR A 102 9.20 -1.04 7.92
N GLN A 103 8.02 -1.35 8.44
CA GLN A 103 7.00 -2.08 7.71
C GLN A 103 6.25 -1.16 6.75
N GLU A 104 5.98 0.08 7.15
CA GLU A 104 5.45 1.13 6.27
C GLU A 104 6.41 1.42 5.11
N GLU A 105 7.72 1.52 5.38
CA GLU A 105 8.74 1.68 4.34
C GLU A 105 8.75 0.50 3.36
N LYS A 106 8.71 -0.74 3.87
CA LYS A 106 8.65 -1.95 3.03
C LYS A 106 7.37 -2.02 2.20
N VAL A 107 6.23 -1.68 2.78
CA VAL A 107 4.95 -1.61 2.04
C VAL A 107 5.01 -0.54 0.95
N GLY A 108 5.62 0.61 1.25
CA GLY A 108 5.87 1.67 0.28
C GLY A 108 6.73 1.16 -0.89
N GLN A 109 7.86 0.53 -0.60
CA GLN A 109 8.75 -0.06 -1.62
C GLN A 109 8.05 -1.12 -2.47
N LEU A 110 7.38 -2.09 -1.82
CA LEU A 110 6.65 -3.15 -2.52
C LEU A 110 5.52 -2.61 -3.38
N SER A 111 4.81 -1.57 -2.93
CA SER A 111 3.75 -0.95 -3.73
C SER A 111 4.31 -0.22 -4.96
N ALA A 112 5.44 0.47 -4.82
CA ALA A 112 6.13 1.12 -5.93
C ALA A 112 6.69 0.10 -6.93
N ASP A 113 7.26 -1.00 -6.45
CA ASP A 113 7.77 -2.06 -7.31
C ASP A 113 6.63 -2.78 -8.05
N LEU A 114 5.51 -3.06 -7.37
CA LEU A 114 4.32 -3.62 -8.03
C LEU A 114 3.77 -2.68 -9.10
N ALA A 115 3.77 -1.36 -8.87
CA ALA A 115 3.34 -0.39 -9.86
C ALA A 115 4.27 -0.42 -11.10
N LYS A 116 5.59 -0.40 -10.89
CA LYS A 116 6.59 -0.53 -11.97
C LYS A 116 6.44 -1.84 -12.74
N TRP A 117 6.25 -2.96 -12.04
CA TRP A 117 6.05 -4.27 -12.67
C TRP A 117 4.79 -4.28 -13.53
N LYS A 118 3.67 -3.74 -13.03
CA LYS A 118 2.43 -3.61 -13.80
C LYS A 118 2.62 -2.75 -15.04
N GLU A 119 3.22 -1.57 -14.89
CA GLU A 119 3.49 -0.67 -16.01
C GLU A 119 4.41 -1.32 -17.06
N SER A 120 5.48 -2.00 -16.62
CA SER A 120 6.41 -2.69 -17.52
C SER A 120 5.75 -3.87 -18.24
N SER A 121 4.88 -4.62 -17.55
CA SER A 121 4.11 -5.72 -18.12
C SER A 121 3.09 -5.22 -19.15
N GLU A 122 2.37 -4.14 -18.82
CA GLU A 122 1.43 -3.51 -19.76
C GLU A 122 2.17 -3.01 -21.01
N LYS A 123 3.28 -2.29 -20.84
CA LYS A 123 4.14 -1.85 -21.95
C LYS A 123 4.65 -3.01 -22.79
N ALA A 124 5.12 -4.09 -22.17
CA ALA A 124 5.58 -5.28 -22.87
C ALA A 124 4.44 -5.95 -23.66
N SER A 125 3.24 -6.02 -23.07
CA SER A 125 2.06 -6.60 -23.72
C SER A 125 1.59 -5.77 -24.92
N LEU A 126 1.63 -4.44 -24.81
CA LEU A 126 1.28 -3.53 -25.90
C LEU A 126 2.30 -3.64 -27.03
N LEU A 127 3.60 -3.60 -26.71
CA LEU A 127 4.66 -3.75 -27.70
C LEU A 127 4.58 -5.12 -28.40
N ALA A 128 4.30 -6.19 -27.67
CA ALA A 128 4.11 -7.51 -28.27
C ALA A 128 2.92 -7.52 -29.24
N ARG A 129 1.78 -6.92 -28.87
CA ARG A 129 0.60 -6.81 -29.74
C ARG A 129 0.88 -5.97 -30.99
N GLU A 130 1.54 -4.83 -30.84
CA GLU A 130 1.93 -3.97 -31.96
C GLU A 130 2.87 -4.69 -32.93
N LYS A 131 3.86 -5.43 -32.39
CA LYS A 131 4.79 -6.23 -33.21
C LYS A 131 4.06 -7.35 -33.93
N GLU A 132 3.11 -8.01 -33.29
CA GLU A 132 2.31 -9.06 -33.92
C GLU A 132 1.42 -8.51 -35.04
N GLN A 133 0.74 -7.38 -34.80
CA GLN A 133 -0.04 -6.69 -35.83
C GLN A 133 0.84 -6.24 -37.01
N ALA A 134 2.02 -5.69 -36.73
CA ALA A 134 2.97 -5.29 -37.76
C ALA A 134 3.47 -6.50 -38.57
N ARG A 135 3.74 -7.63 -37.91
CA ARG A 135 4.13 -8.90 -38.59
C ARG A 135 3.00 -9.40 -39.48
N ALA A 136 1.78 -9.49 -38.98
CA ALA A 136 0.63 -9.91 -39.77
C ALA A 136 0.40 -9.00 -40.99
N ALA A 137 0.51 -7.68 -40.82
CA ALA A 137 0.39 -6.72 -41.93
C ALA A 137 1.53 -6.87 -42.96
N LEU A 138 2.76 -7.12 -42.50
CA LEU A 138 3.91 -7.41 -43.36
C LEU A 138 3.72 -8.71 -44.13
N GLU A 139 3.25 -9.78 -43.49
CA GLU A 139 2.97 -11.06 -44.14
C GLU A 139 1.93 -10.92 -45.25
N ILE A 140 0.84 -10.17 -45.01
CA ILE A 140 -0.17 -9.88 -46.04
C ILE A 140 0.47 -9.12 -47.21
N ARG A 141 1.28 -8.10 -46.93
CA ARG A 141 1.95 -7.31 -47.97
C ARG A 141 2.96 -8.12 -48.77
N VAL A 142 3.71 -9.00 -48.12
CA VAL A 142 4.63 -9.93 -48.79
C VAL A 142 3.86 -10.86 -49.71
N ALA A 143 2.78 -11.49 -49.23
CA ALA A 143 1.94 -12.35 -50.06
C ALA A 143 1.34 -11.61 -51.27
N GLN A 144 0.92 -10.35 -51.12
CA GLN A 144 0.46 -9.51 -52.24
C GLN A 144 1.56 -9.21 -53.24
N LEU A 145 2.77 -8.90 -52.77
CA LEU A 145 3.93 -8.65 -53.61
C LEU A 145 4.34 -9.91 -54.36
N GLU A 146 4.40 -11.07 -53.71
CA GLU A 146 4.69 -12.35 -54.34
C GLU A 146 3.70 -12.68 -55.45
N ARG A 147 2.39 -12.48 -55.23
CA ARG A 147 1.37 -12.63 -56.28
C ARG A 147 1.56 -11.66 -57.44
N THR A 148 1.91 -10.40 -57.13
CA THR A 148 2.15 -9.38 -58.17
C THR A 148 3.40 -9.70 -58.99
N VAL A 149 4.46 -10.20 -58.36
CA VAL A 149 5.67 -10.65 -59.04
C VAL A 149 5.37 -11.86 -59.93
N ALA A 150 4.66 -12.86 -59.42
CA ALA A 150 4.27 -14.04 -60.20
C ALA A 150 3.41 -13.67 -61.43
N ASP A 151 2.44 -12.74 -61.28
CA ASP A 151 1.64 -12.26 -62.42
C ASP A 151 2.50 -11.51 -63.45
N ARG A 152 3.43 -10.66 -63.00
CA ARG A 152 4.36 -9.95 -63.88
C ARG A 152 5.30 -10.90 -64.61
N GLU A 153 5.80 -11.94 -63.95
CA GLU A 153 6.63 -12.98 -64.57
C GLU A 153 5.85 -13.76 -65.63
N ALA A 154 4.63 -14.19 -65.31
CA ALA A 154 3.75 -14.89 -66.27
C ALA A 154 3.46 -14.03 -67.51
N ARG A 155 3.14 -12.74 -67.31
CA ARG A 155 2.94 -11.78 -68.41
C ARG A 155 4.21 -11.54 -69.22
N ASN A 156 5.38 -11.47 -68.58
CA ASN A 156 6.65 -11.31 -69.27
C ASN A 156 6.94 -12.50 -70.19
N VAL A 157 6.76 -13.73 -69.67
CA VAL A 157 6.91 -14.95 -70.47
C VAL A 157 5.93 -14.94 -71.65
N ALA A 158 4.68 -14.51 -71.42
CA ALA A 158 3.69 -14.40 -72.48
C ALA A 158 4.08 -13.36 -73.55
N LEU A 159 4.60 -12.19 -73.15
CA LEU A 159 5.06 -11.13 -74.06
C LEU A 159 6.25 -11.58 -74.90
N VAL A 160 7.22 -12.27 -74.29
CA VAL A 160 8.36 -12.85 -75.01
C VAL A 160 7.88 -13.88 -76.03
N LYS A 161 6.89 -14.71 -75.67
CA LYS A 161 6.29 -15.67 -76.61
C LYS A 161 5.62 -14.96 -77.80
N VAL A 162 4.81 -13.93 -77.54
CA VAL A 162 4.19 -13.13 -78.60
C VAL A 162 5.25 -12.45 -79.48
N GLY A 163 6.32 -11.93 -78.88
CA GLY A 163 7.46 -11.35 -79.61
C GLY A 163 8.14 -12.37 -80.53
N ASN A 164 8.40 -13.59 -80.04
CA ASN A 164 8.96 -14.67 -80.85
C ASN A 164 8.01 -15.11 -81.98
N GLU A 165 6.69 -15.18 -81.71
CA GLU A 165 5.70 -15.49 -82.75
C GLU A 165 5.69 -14.43 -83.88
N ILE A 166 5.89 -13.16 -83.54
CA ILE A 166 6.01 -12.07 -84.53
C ILE A 166 7.30 -12.23 -85.35
N LEU A 167 8.44 -12.50 -84.70
CA LEU A 167 9.73 -12.71 -85.37
C LEU A 167 9.70 -13.91 -86.32
N ASP A 168 9.20 -15.07 -85.86
CA ASP A 168 9.05 -16.28 -86.67
C ASP A 168 8.20 -16.04 -87.92
N ARG A 169 7.16 -15.20 -87.78
CA ARG A 169 6.25 -14.89 -88.89
C ARG A 169 6.87 -13.90 -89.87
N LEU A 170 7.63 -12.92 -89.39
CA LEU A 170 8.42 -12.02 -90.24
C LEU A 170 9.49 -12.80 -91.02
N GLU A 171 10.16 -13.78 -90.40
CA GLU A 171 11.14 -14.64 -91.06
C GLU A 171 10.48 -15.48 -92.17
N LYS A 172 9.34 -16.13 -91.88
CA LYS A 172 8.58 -16.91 -92.88
C LYS A 172 8.03 -16.06 -94.03
N PHE A 173 7.56 -14.85 -93.73
CA PHE A 173 7.09 -13.89 -94.74
C PHE A 173 8.27 -13.42 -95.61
N GLY A 174 9.44 -13.14 -95.01
CA GLY A 174 10.64 -12.73 -95.74
C GLY A 174 11.20 -13.79 -96.69
N LEU A 175 11.07 -15.08 -96.35
CA LEU A 175 11.61 -16.18 -97.17
C LEU A 175 10.62 -16.70 -98.23
N GLY A 176 9.32 -16.71 -97.93
CA GLY A 176 8.28 -17.24 -98.83
C GLY A 176 7.64 -16.20 -99.76
N ASP A 177 7.44 -14.98 -99.28
CA ASP A 177 6.77 -13.93 -100.06
C ASP A 177 7.72 -13.10 -100.92
N ALA A 178 9.04 -13.08 -100.64
CA ALA A 178 10.02 -12.48 -101.54
C ALA A 178 10.06 -13.16 -102.93
N ILE A 179 9.67 -14.44 -103.01
CA ILE A 179 9.54 -15.18 -104.28
C ILE A 179 8.22 -14.85 -105.01
N LYS A 180 7.17 -14.43 -104.28
CA LYS A 180 5.87 -13.99 -104.84
C LYS A 180 5.73 -12.47 -105.04
N ALA A 181 6.63 -11.66 -104.47
CA ALA A 181 6.64 -10.20 -104.47
C ALA A 181 6.87 -9.53 -105.85
N ARG A 182 6.71 -10.28 -106.95
CA ARG A 182 6.69 -9.73 -108.29
C ARG A 182 5.33 -9.11 -108.66
N GLU A 183 4.33 -9.19 -107.77
CA GLU A 183 3.06 -8.47 -107.91
C GLU A 183 2.93 -7.36 -106.86
N PRO A 184 2.57 -6.12 -107.27
CA PRO A 184 2.42 -4.99 -106.36
C PRO A 184 1.29 -5.26 -105.36
N PHE A 185 1.52 -4.97 -104.08
CA PHE A 185 0.59 -5.16 -102.96
C PHE A 185 -0.86 -4.77 -103.32
N ILE A 186 -1.68 -5.74 -103.74
CA ILE A 186 -3.11 -5.55 -103.99
C ILE A 186 -3.80 -5.33 -102.63
N GLY A 187 -4.80 -4.44 -102.58
CA GLY A 187 -5.45 -3.97 -101.35
C GLY A 187 -5.87 -5.07 -100.35
N ALA A 188 -6.21 -6.27 -100.82
CA ALA A 188 -6.52 -7.42 -99.96
C ALA A 188 -5.34 -7.82 -99.04
N LYS A 189 -4.11 -7.87 -99.56
CA LYS A 189 -2.91 -8.21 -98.76
C LYS A 189 -2.56 -7.11 -97.75
N ARG A 190 -2.84 -5.85 -98.08
CA ARG A 190 -2.67 -4.72 -97.16
C ARG A 190 -3.62 -4.83 -95.96
N VAL A 191 -4.88 -5.20 -96.19
CA VAL A 191 -5.88 -5.39 -95.13
C VAL A 191 -5.51 -6.60 -94.25
N GLU A 192 -5.04 -7.71 -94.84
CA GLU A 192 -4.56 -8.86 -94.06
C GLU A 192 -3.40 -8.48 -93.11
N ILE A 193 -2.42 -7.71 -93.59
CA ILE A 193 -1.30 -7.23 -92.75
C ILE A 193 -1.80 -6.27 -91.67
N GLN A 194 -2.74 -5.37 -91.98
CA GLN A 194 -3.31 -4.45 -90.99
C GLN A 194 -4.05 -5.20 -89.87
N ASN A 195 -4.88 -6.19 -90.21
CA ASN A 195 -5.57 -7.02 -89.21
C ASN A 195 -4.57 -7.76 -88.32
N LEU A 196 -3.48 -8.25 -88.92
CA LEU A 196 -2.44 -8.99 -88.20
C LEU A 196 -1.66 -8.08 -87.23
N VAL A 197 -1.31 -6.86 -87.66
CA VAL A 197 -0.71 -5.84 -86.79
C VAL A 197 -1.66 -5.47 -85.66
N GLN A 198 -2.96 -5.35 -85.95
CA GLN A 198 -3.97 -5.08 -84.94
C GLN A 198 -4.09 -6.23 -83.94
N ASP A 199 -4.20 -7.47 -84.39
CA ASP A 199 -4.27 -8.67 -83.53
C ASP A 199 -3.05 -8.79 -82.60
N TYR A 200 -1.85 -8.54 -83.10
CA TYR A 200 -0.64 -8.57 -82.28
C TYR A 200 -0.52 -7.34 -81.37
N SER A 201 -0.97 -6.17 -81.82
CA SER A 201 -1.08 -4.98 -80.98
C SER A 201 -2.02 -5.25 -79.79
N ASP A 202 -3.17 -5.86 -80.04
CA ASP A 202 -4.15 -6.21 -79.01
C ASP A 202 -3.56 -7.24 -78.03
N LYS A 203 -2.88 -8.28 -78.52
CA LYS A 203 -2.17 -9.26 -77.66
C LYS A 203 -1.09 -8.64 -76.77
N VAL A 204 -0.32 -7.69 -77.30
CA VAL A 204 0.72 -6.99 -76.54
C VAL A 204 0.08 -6.08 -75.48
N MET A 205 -1.01 -5.41 -75.84
CA MET A 205 -1.74 -4.53 -74.92
C MET A 205 -2.45 -5.31 -73.80
N ASP A 206 -3.02 -6.47 -74.10
CA ASP A 206 -3.65 -7.36 -73.09
C ASP A 206 -2.65 -7.88 -72.06
N GLN A 207 -1.41 -8.14 -72.48
CA GLN A 207 -0.36 -8.65 -71.61
C GLN A 207 0.44 -7.56 -70.91
N LYS A 208 0.38 -6.31 -71.39
CA LYS A 208 1.02 -5.16 -70.75
C LYS A 208 0.49 -5.03 -69.33
N TYR A 209 1.40 -5.04 -68.36
CA TYR A 209 1.05 -4.88 -66.96
C TYR A 209 0.40 -3.51 -66.75
N GLN A 210 -0.85 -3.50 -66.30
CA GLN A 210 -1.50 -2.33 -65.76
C GLN A 210 -1.33 -2.40 -64.24
N SER A 211 -0.58 -1.46 -63.68
CA SER A 211 -0.56 -1.26 -62.24
C SER A 211 -1.99 -0.97 -61.81
N ALA A 212 -2.56 -1.82 -60.96
CA ALA A 212 -3.79 -1.46 -60.25
C ALA A 212 -3.52 -0.14 -59.54
N GLU A 213 -4.22 0.92 -59.96
CA GLU A 213 -4.25 2.15 -59.19
C GLU A 213 -4.66 1.78 -57.76
N PRO A 214 -3.98 2.32 -56.73
CA PRO A 214 -4.34 2.03 -55.36
C PRO A 214 -5.79 2.45 -55.15
N ASP A 215 -6.63 1.47 -54.86
CA ASP A 215 -8.04 1.64 -54.61
C ASP A 215 -8.20 2.56 -53.37
N THR A 216 -8.35 3.86 -53.62
CA THR A 216 -8.51 4.90 -52.59
C THR A 216 -9.87 4.81 -51.88
N GLY A 217 -10.72 3.84 -52.25
CA GLY A 217 -12.05 3.63 -51.67
C GLY A 217 -12.08 2.98 -50.28
N SER A 218 -10.99 2.36 -49.81
CA SER A 218 -10.98 1.67 -48.51
C SER A 218 -10.62 2.54 -47.31
N ALA A 219 -10.12 3.77 -47.51
CA ALA A 219 -9.67 4.63 -46.41
C ALA A 219 -10.80 5.48 -45.78
N THR A 220 -11.94 5.66 -46.46
CA THR A 220 -13.04 6.54 -45.98
C THR A 220 -14.09 5.80 -45.13
N ALA A 221 -14.07 4.47 -45.10
CA ALA A 221 -15.03 3.67 -44.32
C ALA A 221 -14.60 3.42 -42.85
N ALA A 222 -13.36 3.78 -42.48
CA ALA A 222 -12.84 3.62 -41.11
C ALA A 222 -12.93 4.89 -40.25
N ALA A 223 -13.60 5.94 -40.72
CA ALA A 223 -13.70 7.24 -40.04
C ALA A 223 -15.15 7.71 -39.76
N ARG A 224 -16.09 6.77 -39.55
CA ARG A 224 -17.42 7.03 -39.00
C ARG A 224 -17.76 6.08 -37.87
#